data_AF-A0A847L1P2-F1
#
_entry.id   AF-A0A847L1P2-F1
#
_cell.length_a   1.000
_cell.length_b   1.000
_cell.length_c   1.000
_cell.angle_alpha   90.00
_cell.angle_beta   90.00
_cell.angle_gamma   90.00
#
_symmetry.space_group_name_H-M   'P 1'
#
loop_
_entity.id
_entity.type
_entity.pdbx_description
1 polymer ?
#
loop_
_entity_poly.entity_id
_entity_poly.type
_entity_poly.pdbx_seq_one_letter_code
_entity_poly.pdbx_strand_id
1 'polypeptide(L)'
;MSAGLYFGKPNLNFNVMLTNPKTGRTIMEDLEDPEDTEVEITDTNGKSYTIKPTDDGQAIIDALFGNSVKPYLGLGFGESVPKNRVGVKFELGAYYSGKMKFESPNVVQGDVNELVLLGQDYVAKAIYWTKWLPVMSLGLTIGL
;
A
#
# COMPACT_ATOMS: atom_id res chain seq x y z
N MET A 1 -0.99 -11.82 27.41
CA MET A 1 -1.69 -11.08 26.33
C MET A 1 -1.19 -9.65 26.34
N SER A 2 -0.89 -9.09 25.19
CA SER A 2 -0.43 -7.71 24.99
C SER A 2 -1.48 -6.94 24.21
N ALA A 3 -1.67 -5.67 24.55
CA ALA A 3 -2.53 -4.76 23.81
C ALA A 3 -1.84 -3.40 23.75
N GLY A 4 -2.03 -2.68 22.66
CA GLY A 4 -1.38 -1.39 22.46
C GLY A 4 -2.00 -0.61 21.31
N LEU A 5 -1.48 0.60 21.10
CA LEU A 5 -1.86 1.44 19.96
C LEU A 5 -0.58 1.79 19.21
N TYR A 6 -0.60 1.57 17.90
CA TYR A 6 0.42 2.10 17.01
C TYR A 6 -0.09 3.40 16.37
N PHE A 7 0.73 4.44 16.45
CA PHE A 7 0.44 5.74 15.86
C PHE A 7 1.33 5.94 14.64
N GLY A 8 0.74 6.09 13.46
CA GLY A 8 1.48 6.28 12.22
C GLY A 8 0.69 5.89 10.99
N LYS A 9 0.88 6.65 9.91
CA LYS A 9 0.36 6.36 8.57
C LYS A 9 1.53 6.00 7.67
N PRO A 10 1.81 4.71 7.43
CA PRO A 10 2.74 4.36 6.38
C PRO A 10 2.11 4.76 5.04
N ASN A 11 2.88 5.48 4.23
CA ASN A 11 2.54 5.83 2.86
C ASN A 11 3.51 5.08 1.94
N LEU A 12 2.99 4.42 0.91
CA LEU A 12 3.80 3.78 -0.12
C LEU A 12 3.60 4.56 -1.42
N ASN A 13 4.70 4.95 -2.05
CA ASN A 13 4.70 5.64 -3.34
C ASN A 13 5.21 4.67 -4.39
N PHE A 14 4.41 4.41 -5.41
CA PHE A 14 4.78 3.57 -6.54
C PHE A 14 4.87 4.44 -7.79
N ASN A 15 6.04 4.45 -8.42
CA ASN A 15 6.26 5.12 -9.69
C ASN A 15 6.26 4.05 -10.78
N VAL A 16 5.28 4.13 -11.69
CA VAL A 16 5.18 3.20 -12.83
C VAL A 16 5.49 3.96 -14.11
N MET A 17 6.49 3.49 -14.83
CA MET A 17 6.87 4.06 -16.13
C MET A 17 5.99 3.45 -17.22
N LEU A 18 5.33 4.30 -18.00
CA LEU A 18 4.49 3.86 -19.11
C LEU A 18 5.33 3.84 -20.39
N THR A 19 5.55 2.63 -20.92
CA THR A 19 6.37 2.39 -22.11
C THR A 19 5.50 1.82 -23.22
N ASN A 20 5.62 2.35 -24.43
CA ASN A 20 4.91 1.85 -25.60
C ASN A 20 5.48 0.46 -26.02
N PRO A 21 4.66 -0.61 -26.03
CA PRO A 21 5.13 -1.97 -26.32
C PRO A 21 5.61 -2.17 -27.76
N LYS A 22 5.36 -1.23 -28.69
CA LYS A 22 5.83 -1.31 -30.08
C LYS A 22 7.22 -0.70 -30.28
N THR A 23 7.59 0.31 -29.50
CA THR A 23 8.83 1.09 -29.69
C THR A 23 9.83 0.91 -28.52
N GLY A 24 9.38 0.41 -27.37
CA GLY A 24 10.22 0.27 -26.17
C GLY A 24 10.60 1.60 -25.52
N ARG A 25 10.01 2.71 -25.99
CA ARG A 25 10.22 4.08 -25.53
C ARG A 25 9.07 4.53 -24.62
N THR A 26 9.30 5.53 -23.78
CA THR A 26 8.25 6.07 -22.91
C THR A 26 7.11 6.61 -23.77
N ILE A 27 5.87 6.53 -23.30
CA ILE A 27 4.71 7.04 -24.05
C ILE A 27 4.85 8.52 -24.42
N MET A 28 5.69 9.29 -23.72
CA MET A 28 5.99 10.70 -24.01
C MET A 28 6.93 10.90 -25.20
N GLU A 29 7.81 9.94 -25.51
CA GLU A 29 8.80 10.08 -26.59
C GLU A 29 8.18 9.87 -27.98
N ASP A 30 7.00 9.24 -28.04
CA ASP A 30 6.20 9.06 -29.26
C ASP A 30 5.10 10.15 -29.40
N LEU A 31 5.03 11.15 -28.50
CA LEU A 31 4.02 12.22 -28.49
C LEU A 31 4.64 13.58 -28.86
N GLU A 32 4.05 14.29 -29.81
CA GLU A 32 4.52 15.59 -30.31
C GLU A 32 4.31 16.76 -29.32
N ASP A 33 3.47 16.59 -28.29
CA ASP A 33 3.21 17.62 -27.27
C ASP A 33 2.90 16.99 -25.88
N PRO A 34 3.91 16.92 -24.98
CA PRO A 34 3.83 16.15 -23.73
C PRO A 34 3.13 16.86 -22.55
N GLU A 35 2.88 18.18 -22.62
CA GLU A 35 2.37 18.93 -21.46
C GLU A 35 0.83 18.93 -21.34
N ASP A 36 0.08 18.55 -22.38
CA ASP A 36 -1.38 18.76 -22.44
C ASP A 36 -2.20 17.55 -22.95
N THR A 37 -1.62 16.34 -22.92
CA THR A 37 -2.33 15.13 -23.34
C THR A 37 -3.02 14.45 -22.15
N GLU A 38 -4.26 14.88 -21.90
CA GLU A 38 -5.22 14.09 -21.12
C GLU A 38 -5.52 12.78 -21.85
N VAL A 39 -5.11 11.64 -21.27
CA VAL A 39 -5.43 10.33 -21.83
C VAL A 39 -6.74 9.86 -21.20
N GLU A 40 -7.80 9.82 -22.01
CA GLU A 40 -9.09 9.28 -21.60
C GLU A 40 -9.07 7.75 -21.77
N ILE A 41 -9.10 7.04 -20.65
CA ILE A 41 -9.26 5.59 -20.62
C ILE A 41 -10.73 5.28 -20.34
N THR A 42 -11.45 4.81 -21.35
CA THR A 42 -12.79 4.27 -21.18
C THR A 42 -12.69 2.82 -20.71
N ASP A 43 -13.13 2.54 -19.48
CA ASP A 43 -13.22 1.18 -18.96
C ASP A 43 -14.37 0.41 -19.65
N THR A 44 -14.31 -0.92 -19.60
CA THR A 44 -15.29 -1.86 -20.19
C THR A 44 -16.73 -1.66 -19.66
N ASN A 45 -16.87 -0.98 -18.53
CA ASN A 45 -18.15 -0.60 -17.91
C ASN A 45 -18.68 0.79 -18.34
N GLY A 46 -18.04 1.47 -19.30
CA GLY A 46 -18.46 2.78 -19.80
C GLY A 46 -18.19 3.95 -18.85
N LYS A 47 -17.31 3.78 -17.85
CA LYS A 47 -16.79 4.87 -17.03
C LYS A 47 -15.49 5.40 -17.65
N SER A 48 -15.46 6.71 -17.92
CA SER A 48 -14.27 7.41 -18.40
C SER A 48 -13.38 7.84 -17.24
N TYR A 49 -12.07 7.64 -17.40
CA TYR A 49 -11.06 8.08 -16.45
C TYR A 49 -10.00 8.86 -17.19
N THR A 50 -9.77 10.10 -16.75
CA THR A 50 -8.77 10.96 -17.36
C THR A 50 -7.50 10.90 -16.55
N ILE A 51 -6.41 10.42 -17.16
CA ILE A 51 -5.08 10.36 -16.57
C ILE A 51 -4.18 11.36 -17.29
N LYS A 52 -3.51 12.24 -16.55
CA LYS A 52 -2.44 13.10 -17.04
C LYS A 52 -1.10 12.52 -16.57
N PRO A 53 -0.35 11.83 -17.45
CA PRO A 53 0.98 11.33 -17.12
C PRO A 53 1.90 12.48 -16.68
N THR A 54 2.86 12.17 -15.82
CA THR A 54 3.93 13.12 -15.47
C THR A 54 4.83 13.35 -16.69
N ASP A 55 5.51 14.49 -16.80
CA ASP A 55 6.37 14.90 -17.93
C ASP A 55 7.36 13.79 -18.41
N ASP A 56 7.78 12.90 -17.51
CA ASP A 56 8.64 11.75 -17.81
C ASP A 56 7.90 10.48 -18.33
N GLY A 57 6.59 10.56 -18.57
CA GLY A 57 5.73 9.42 -18.91
C GLY A 57 5.46 8.48 -17.74
N GLN A 58 5.54 8.98 -16.51
CA GLN A 58 5.31 8.21 -15.29
C GLN A 58 3.90 8.42 -14.74
N ALA A 59 3.27 7.33 -14.31
CA ALA A 59 2.08 7.35 -13.47
C ALA A 59 2.48 7.08 -12.02
N ILE A 60 2.19 8.02 -11.13
CA ILE A 60 2.41 7.93 -9.70
C ILE A 60 1.14 7.36 -9.06
N ILE A 61 1.30 6.31 -8.27
CA ILE A 61 0.23 5.71 -7.49
C ILE A 61 0.65 5.70 -6.02
N ASP A 62 -0.11 6.40 -5.20
CA ASP A 62 0.05 6.48 -3.76
C ASP A 62 -0.90 5.51 -3.06
N ALA A 63 -0.34 4.55 -2.33
CA ALA A 63 -1.11 3.67 -1.47
C ALA A 63 -1.05 4.18 -0.03
N LEU A 64 -2.19 4.63 0.47
CA LEU A 64 -2.37 5.20 1.81
C LEU A 64 -3.02 4.16 2.73
N PHE A 65 -2.34 3.83 3.82
CA PHE A 65 -2.91 2.93 4.84
C PHE A 65 -3.88 3.70 5.75
N GLY A 66 -5.11 3.18 5.86
CA GLY A 66 -6.29 3.97 6.24
C GLY A 66 -6.25 4.71 7.58
N ASN A 67 -5.77 4.11 8.67
CA ASN A 67 -5.92 4.69 10.01
C ASN A 67 -4.60 5.25 10.58
N SER A 68 -4.66 6.47 11.15
CA SER A 68 -3.55 7.04 11.95
C SER A 68 -3.29 6.29 13.24
N VAL A 69 -4.33 5.69 13.81
CA VAL A 69 -4.28 4.93 15.07
C VAL A 69 -4.67 3.50 14.76
N LYS A 70 -3.76 2.58 15.02
CA LYS A 70 -3.92 1.16 14.72
C LYS A 70 -3.91 0.39 16.03
N PRO A 71 -5.07 -0.08 16.53
CA PRO A 71 -5.09 -0.89 17.72
C PRO A 71 -4.41 -2.22 17.45
N TYR A 72 -3.62 -2.65 18.44
CA TYR A 72 -2.83 -3.86 18.44
C TYR A 72 -3.38 -4.83 19.47
N LEU A 73 -3.49 -6.09 19.06
CA LEU A 73 -3.73 -7.19 19.97
C LEU A 73 -2.74 -8.30 19.69
N GLY A 74 -2.04 -8.73 20.73
CA GLY A 74 -1.00 -9.75 20.67
C GLY A 74 -1.10 -10.80 21.76
N LEU A 75 -0.64 -12.00 21.41
CA LEU A 75 -0.45 -13.12 22.30
C LEU A 75 1.06 -13.38 22.39
N GLY A 76 1.62 -13.04 23.55
CA GLY A 76 3.02 -13.30 23.88
C GLY A 76 3.19 -14.57 24.71
N PHE A 77 4.19 -15.37 24.36
CA PHE A 77 4.68 -16.53 25.09
C PHE A 77 6.17 -16.36 25.38
N GLY A 78 6.61 -16.61 26.61
CA GLY A 78 8.02 -16.54 26.99
C GLY A 78 8.24 -16.07 28.41
N GLU A 79 9.42 -16.37 28.96
CA GLU A 79 9.79 -15.97 30.33
C GLU A 79 10.27 -14.51 30.31
N SER A 80 9.52 -13.60 30.95
CA SER A 80 9.96 -12.20 31.09
C SER A 80 11.09 -12.04 32.10
N VAL A 81 11.15 -12.94 33.09
CA VAL A 81 12.24 -13.04 34.07
C VAL A 81 12.96 -14.35 33.79
N PRO A 82 14.16 -14.32 33.20
CA PRO A 82 14.80 -15.55 32.79
C PRO A 82 15.30 -16.31 34.03
N LYS A 83 14.92 -17.58 34.19
CA LYS A 83 15.49 -18.44 35.25
C LYS A 83 16.99 -18.73 35.05
N ASN A 84 17.46 -18.62 33.81
CA ASN A 84 18.86 -18.72 33.40
C ASN A 84 19.37 -17.35 32.90
N ARG A 85 20.66 -17.22 32.55
CA ARG A 85 21.23 -15.95 32.06
C ARG A 85 20.56 -15.39 30.79
N VAL A 86 19.81 -16.19 30.04
CA VAL A 86 19.13 -15.80 28.78
C VAL A 86 17.68 -16.28 28.80
N GLY A 87 16.76 -15.39 28.47
CA GLY A 87 15.34 -15.67 28.22
C GLY A 87 14.94 -15.26 26.81
N VAL A 88 14.02 -16.01 26.22
CA VAL A 88 13.45 -15.73 24.90
C VAL A 88 11.96 -15.43 25.07
N LYS A 89 11.50 -14.36 24.43
CA LYS A 89 10.09 -14.02 24.30
C LYS A 89 9.68 -14.03 22.84
N PHE A 90 8.51 -14.60 22.59
CA PHE A 90 7.86 -14.64 21.29
C PHE A 90 6.51 -13.97 21.43
N GLU A 91 6.16 -13.08 20.51
CA GLU A 91 4.86 -12.43 20.49
C GLU A 91 4.30 -12.42 19.08
N LEU A 92 3.08 -12.91 18.93
CA LEU A 92 2.33 -12.87 17.69
C LEU A 92 1.08 -12.04 17.90
N GLY A 93 0.85 -11.07 17.02
CA GLY A 93 -0.35 -10.25 17.09
C GLY A 93 -0.74 -9.69 15.74
N ALA A 94 -1.74 -8.82 15.75
CA ALA A 94 -2.16 -8.11 14.55
C ALA A 94 -2.53 -6.66 14.87
N TYR A 95 -2.17 -5.76 13.95
CA TYR A 95 -2.67 -4.39 13.96
C TYR A 95 -3.91 -4.28 13.08
N TYR A 96 -4.93 -3.62 13.58
CA TYR A 96 -6.07 -3.20 12.75
C TYR A 96 -5.74 -1.87 12.07
N SER A 97 -5.27 -1.93 10.83
CA SER A 97 -4.81 -0.75 10.08
C SER A 97 -5.94 -0.01 9.34
N GLY A 98 -7.13 -0.62 9.23
CA GLY A 98 -8.20 -0.11 8.36
C GLY A 98 -7.96 -0.42 6.88
N LYS A 99 -8.92 -0.06 6.03
CA LYS A 99 -8.81 -0.31 4.57
C LYS A 99 -7.73 0.57 3.97
N MET A 100 -6.89 0.00 3.12
CA MET A 100 -5.95 0.75 2.28
C MET A 100 -6.74 1.51 1.21
N LYS A 101 -6.31 2.73 0.92
CA LYS A 101 -6.84 3.58 -0.15
C LYS A 101 -5.73 3.82 -1.17
N PHE A 102 -6.12 3.98 -2.42
CA PHE A 102 -5.24 4.38 -3.50
C PHE A 102 -5.62 5.80 -3.93
N GLU A 103 -4.60 6.64 -4.05
CA GLU A 103 -4.69 7.97 -4.63
C GLU A 103 -3.66 8.04 -5.75
N SER A 104 -3.93 8.81 -6.80
CA SER A 104 -2.95 9.06 -7.85
C SER A 104 -3.05 10.54 -8.20
N PRO A 105 -1.96 11.31 -8.05
CA PRO A 105 -1.95 12.72 -8.43
C PRO A 105 -2.11 12.91 -9.95
N ASN A 106 -1.93 11.85 -10.73
CA ASN A 106 -2.07 11.85 -12.18
C ASN A 106 -3.53 11.65 -12.64
N VAL A 107 -4.49 11.40 -11.75
CA VAL A 107 -5.90 11.22 -12.13
C VAL A 107 -6.64 12.55 -12.03
N VAL A 108 -7.10 13.05 -13.18
CA VAL A 108 -7.82 14.33 -13.31
C VAL A 108 -9.33 14.14 -13.08
N GLN A 109 -9.89 12.99 -13.49
CA GLN A 109 -11.31 12.67 -13.30
C GLN A 109 -11.54 11.17 -13.07
N GLY A 110 -12.32 10.85 -12.02
CA GLY A 110 -12.71 9.48 -11.62
C GLY A 110 -12.06 9.00 -10.31
N ASP A 111 -12.65 8.00 -9.66
CA ASP A 111 -12.10 7.40 -8.43
C ASP A 111 -11.19 6.22 -8.76
N VAL A 112 -9.90 6.39 -8.50
CA VAL A 112 -8.85 5.37 -8.69
C VAL A 112 -9.13 4.12 -7.86
N ASN A 113 -9.80 4.26 -6.71
CA ASN A 113 -10.16 3.13 -5.87
C ASN A 113 -11.18 2.22 -6.55
N GLU A 114 -12.15 2.77 -7.27
CA GLU A 114 -13.14 1.96 -7.98
C GLU A 114 -12.51 1.21 -9.16
N LEU A 115 -11.66 1.89 -9.93
CA LEU A 115 -10.92 1.27 -11.03
C LEU A 115 -10.09 0.07 -10.60
N VAL A 116 -9.27 0.29 -9.58
CA VAL A 116 -8.34 -0.71 -9.07
C VAL A 116 -9.10 -1.92 -8.49
N LEU A 117 -10.30 -1.69 -7.96
CA LEU A 117 -11.16 -2.74 -7.40
C LEU A 117 -11.99 -3.48 -8.45
N LEU A 118 -12.41 -2.82 -9.54
CA LEU A 118 -13.25 -3.42 -10.59
C LEU A 118 -12.47 -4.39 -11.48
N GLY A 119 -11.19 -4.10 -11.74
CA GLY A 119 -10.40 -4.89 -12.68
C GLY A 119 -9.68 -6.11 -12.07
N GLN A 120 -9.47 -6.15 -10.75
CA GLN A 120 -8.57 -7.13 -10.14
C GLN A 120 -9.01 -7.63 -8.75
N ASP A 121 -9.50 -8.87 -8.70
CA ASP A 121 -9.79 -9.61 -7.46
C ASP A 121 -8.59 -9.67 -6.49
N TYR A 122 -7.37 -9.66 -7.04
CA TYR A 122 -6.14 -9.66 -6.25
C TYR A 122 -5.97 -8.40 -5.42
N VAL A 123 -6.36 -7.24 -5.94
CA VAL A 123 -6.23 -5.98 -5.21
C VAL A 123 -7.28 -5.88 -4.11
N ALA A 124 -8.51 -6.32 -4.36
CA ALA A 124 -9.52 -6.44 -3.32
C ALA A 124 -9.07 -7.35 -2.17
N LYS A 125 -8.42 -8.49 -2.49
CA LYS A 125 -7.80 -9.37 -1.49
C LYS A 125 -6.64 -8.69 -0.75
N ALA A 126 -5.79 -7.95 -1.47
CA ALA A 126 -4.67 -7.22 -0.86
C ALA A 126 -5.15 -6.13 0.11
N ILE A 127 -6.21 -5.37 -0.24
CA ILE A 127 -6.85 -4.38 0.66
C ILE A 127 -7.45 -5.08 1.90
N TYR A 128 -8.07 -6.25 1.70
CA TYR A 128 -8.61 -7.02 2.81
C TYR A 128 -7.52 -7.53 3.75
N TRP A 129 -6.40 -8.02 3.21
CA TRP A 129 -5.26 -8.48 4.00
C TRP A 129 -4.53 -7.33 4.70
N THR A 130 -4.38 -6.17 4.05
CA THR A 130 -3.75 -4.99 4.69
C THR A 130 -4.58 -4.39 5.81
N LYS A 131 -5.88 -4.71 5.90
CA LYS A 131 -6.73 -4.35 7.06
C LYS A 131 -6.21 -4.95 8.36
N TRP A 132 -5.69 -6.17 8.31
CA TRP A 132 -5.15 -6.91 9.45
C TRP A 132 -3.67 -7.18 9.20
N LEU A 133 -2.79 -6.38 9.78
CA LEU A 133 -1.35 -6.53 9.62
C LEU A 133 -0.82 -7.50 10.67
N PRO A 134 -0.48 -8.76 10.34
CA PRO A 134 0.14 -9.66 11.29
C PRO A 134 1.52 -9.10 11.66
N VAL A 135 1.85 -9.16 12.94
CA VAL A 135 3.16 -8.79 13.45
C VAL A 135 3.69 -9.89 14.33
N MET A 136 4.98 -10.13 14.21
CA MET A 136 5.73 -11.07 15.02
C MET A 136 6.88 -10.32 15.67
N SER A 137 7.01 -10.46 16.98
CA SER A 137 8.13 -9.91 17.74
C SER A 137 8.87 -11.03 18.44
N LEU A 138 10.20 -10.99 18.28
CA LEU A 138 11.13 -11.84 18.99
C LEU A 138 11.95 -10.95 19.92
N GLY A 139 12.06 -11.34 21.19
CA GLY A 139 12.88 -10.63 22.14
C GLY A 139 13.82 -11.56 22.88
N LEU A 140 15.00 -11.04 23.16
CA LEU A 140 16.00 -11.67 24.02
C LEU A 140 16.14 -10.84 25.28
N THR A 141 16.06 -11.50 26.42
CA THR A 141 16.28 -10.89 27.74
C THR A 141 17.51 -11.53 28.36
N ILE A 142 18.45 -10.73 28.86
CA ILE A 142 19.63 -11.22 29.56
C ILE A 142 19.46 -10.91 31.04
N GLY A 143 19.50 -11.94 31.88
CA GLY A 143 19.54 -11.80 33.33
C GLY A 143 20.97 -11.65 33.80
N LEU A 144 21.28 -10.54 34.48
CA LEU A 144 22.57 -10.30 35.16
C LEU A 144 22.59 -10.94 36.55
#